data_AF-A0A925M648-F1
#
_entry.id   AF-A0A925M648-F1
#
_cell.length_a   1.000
_cell.length_b   1.000
_cell.length_c   1.000
_cell.angle_alpha   90.00
_cell.angle_beta   90.00
_cell.angle_gamma   90.00
#
_symmetry.space_group_name_H-M   'P 1'
#
loop_
_entity.id
_entity.type
_entity.pdbx_description
1 polymer ?
#
loop_
_entity_poly.entity_id
_entity_poly.type
_entity_poly.pdbx_seq_one_letter_code
_entity_poly.pdbx_strand_id
1 'polypeptide(L)'
;MPFFSKRIAIGFVGLSIGLSSSLLVENTQAQVPPSGTFTATQACPATQAIRGGNPGGIKLTVGTPYTAVGFNSLQQKFVLLEVPGATPARRWVSATCGEFQASDGSTVTPTPSPDASPDSSPTPEPSSPNSSLLPFFDTENNPVSVDFPRSAQKDISPRPPELEEFDRKVLALCGPGFDAPVSNVKFRQLMTFYPDIVRKLKQATGGELKPSRSADSQFLDDLTAIWFEQRGFKHIFCGEQDGKSIGGLHFVGRYLEFQQNGIGGRILRTGNGKKATQEVVDGEIYTFGVAIVQNGRVIADNPIKGYPYTLNAQETLLEGTRGFKLFKSDSKESKGCLLTIAVPGTKPYQAVFVKKAGAIRTFYPDATPDTNRNQACDQPTR
;
A
#
# COMPACT_ATOMS: atom_id res chain seq x y z
N MET A 1 -75.03 35.73 11.18
CA MET A 1 -76.00 34.65 10.87
C MET A 1 -75.23 33.40 10.51
N PRO A 2 -75.19 32.37 11.37
CA PRO A 2 -74.59 31.08 11.08
C PRO A 2 -75.64 30.14 10.45
N PHE A 3 -75.27 29.38 9.44
CA PHE A 3 -76.10 28.29 8.92
C PHE A 3 -75.59 26.94 9.40
N PHE A 4 -76.57 26.14 9.82
CA PHE A 4 -76.51 24.81 10.41
C PHE A 4 -76.28 23.69 9.39
N SER A 5 -75.96 22.50 9.95
CA SER A 5 -76.19 21.13 9.41
C SER A 5 -75.21 20.63 8.35
N LYS A 6 -74.80 19.35 8.32
CA LYS A 6 -75.29 18.14 9.00
C LYS A 6 -74.18 17.08 9.02
N ARG A 7 -74.18 16.26 10.07
CA ARG A 7 -73.36 15.06 10.21
C ARG A 7 -73.81 13.98 9.21
N ILE A 8 -72.86 13.28 8.60
CA ILE A 8 -73.03 11.89 8.17
C ILE A 8 -71.86 11.10 8.75
N ALA A 9 -72.19 10.18 9.65
CA ALA A 9 -71.31 9.15 10.13
C ALA A 9 -71.51 7.91 9.24
N ILE A 10 -70.43 7.38 8.68
CA ILE A 10 -70.36 6.00 8.21
C ILE A 10 -69.11 5.42 8.86
N GLY A 11 -69.33 4.52 9.81
CA GLY A 11 -68.28 3.74 10.43
C GLY A 11 -67.80 2.65 9.47
N PHE A 12 -66.49 2.52 9.38
CA PHE A 12 -65.86 1.26 9.01
C PHE A 12 -64.88 0.89 10.14
N VAL A 13 -65.28 -0.14 10.89
CA VAL A 13 -64.40 -0.88 11.81
C VAL A 13 -63.47 -1.69 10.92
N GLY A 14 -62.26 -1.16 10.71
CA GLY A 14 -61.15 -1.86 10.06
C GLY A 14 -60.09 -2.21 11.09
N LEU A 15 -60.27 -3.35 11.74
CA LEU A 15 -59.28 -3.97 12.62
C LEU A 15 -58.02 -4.31 11.79
N SER A 16 -57.01 -3.45 11.83
CA SER A 16 -55.71 -3.72 11.23
C SER A 16 -54.72 -4.04 12.35
N ILE A 17 -54.49 -5.33 12.53
CA ILE A 17 -53.41 -5.90 13.35
C ILE A 17 -52.11 -5.51 12.66
N GLY A 18 -51.51 -4.41 13.10
CA GLY A 18 -50.16 -4.04 12.69
C GLY A 18 -49.16 -5.00 13.33
N LEU A 19 -48.78 -6.05 12.60
CA LEU A 19 -47.62 -6.88 12.92
C LEU A 19 -46.40 -5.95 13.04
N SER A 20 -45.94 -5.74 14.27
CA SER A 20 -44.65 -5.13 14.55
C SER A 20 -43.56 -6.10 14.11
N SER A 21 -43.14 -5.99 12.85
CA SER A 21 -41.92 -6.63 12.36
C SER A 21 -40.72 -5.86 12.90
N SER A 22 -40.29 -6.23 14.11
CA SER A 22 -38.95 -5.92 14.60
C SER A 22 -37.94 -6.55 13.65
N LEU A 23 -37.40 -5.76 12.72
CA LEU A 23 -36.22 -6.14 11.96
C LEU A 23 -35.05 -6.19 12.93
N LEU A 24 -34.77 -7.39 13.44
CA LEU A 24 -33.47 -7.73 13.99
C LEU A 24 -32.48 -7.61 12.83
N VAL A 25 -31.71 -6.52 12.80
CA VAL A 25 -30.52 -6.44 11.96
C VAL A 25 -29.52 -7.37 12.62
N GLU A 26 -29.44 -8.60 12.11
CA GLU A 26 -28.39 -9.53 12.47
C GLU A 26 -27.05 -8.91 12.05
N ASN A 27 -26.24 -8.53 13.03
CA ASN A 27 -24.82 -8.26 12.85
C ASN A 27 -24.14 -9.56 12.41
N THR A 28 -24.00 -9.79 11.10
CA THR A 28 -23.07 -10.82 10.61
C THR A 28 -21.65 -10.24 10.61
N GLN A 29 -21.10 -10.05 11.81
CA GLN A 29 -19.66 -9.95 12.03
C GLN A 29 -19.09 -11.36 11.99
N ALA A 30 -18.50 -11.76 10.86
CA ALA A 30 -17.60 -12.90 10.77
C ALA A 30 -16.70 -12.77 9.54
N GLN A 31 -15.76 -11.82 9.58
CA GLN A 31 -14.65 -11.80 8.62
C GLN A 31 -13.42 -12.44 9.28
N VAL A 32 -13.23 -13.75 9.09
CA VAL A 32 -12.08 -14.53 9.56
C VAL A 32 -11.86 -15.71 8.60
N PRO A 33 -10.62 -16.13 8.25
CA PRO A 33 -9.36 -15.40 8.07
C PRO A 33 -8.75 -15.63 6.66
N PRO A 34 -7.73 -14.84 6.28
CA PRO A 34 -7.01 -14.98 5.02
C PRO A 34 -6.08 -16.20 4.96
N SER A 35 -6.10 -17.12 5.93
CA SER A 35 -5.23 -18.30 5.97
C SER A 35 -5.94 -19.52 6.56
N GLY A 36 -5.45 -20.71 6.23
CA GLY A 36 -6.13 -21.95 6.56
C GLY A 36 -5.45 -23.19 6.00
N THR A 37 -6.17 -24.28 5.95
CA THR A 37 -5.74 -25.52 5.28
C THR A 37 -6.51 -25.69 3.97
N PHE A 38 -5.82 -25.96 2.88
CA PHE A 38 -6.43 -26.30 1.60
C PHE A 38 -6.14 -27.75 1.25
N THR A 39 -7.18 -28.58 1.21
CA THR A 39 -7.05 -30.00 0.86
C THR A 39 -7.33 -30.16 -0.63
N ALA A 40 -6.35 -30.62 -1.39
CA ALA A 40 -6.50 -30.76 -2.84
C ALA A 40 -7.47 -31.89 -3.19
N THR A 41 -8.50 -31.60 -3.99
CA THR A 41 -9.41 -32.60 -4.57
C THR A 41 -9.03 -32.94 -6.02
N GLN A 42 -8.14 -32.16 -6.62
CA GLN A 42 -7.67 -32.31 -8.00
C GLN A 42 -6.15 -32.12 -8.11
N ALA A 43 -5.51 -32.80 -9.06
CA ALA A 43 -4.08 -32.68 -9.35
C ALA A 43 -3.76 -31.41 -10.16
N CYS A 44 -4.05 -30.25 -9.59
CA CYS A 44 -3.95 -28.97 -10.30
C CYS A 44 -2.50 -28.45 -10.38
N PRO A 45 -2.15 -27.73 -11.45
CA PRO A 45 -0.88 -27.02 -11.55
C PRO A 45 -0.70 -26.01 -10.42
N ALA A 46 0.50 -25.98 -9.85
CA ALA A 46 0.91 -25.03 -8.81
C ALA A 46 1.89 -24.01 -9.40
N THR A 47 1.36 -22.91 -9.94
CA THR A 47 2.14 -21.91 -10.70
C THR A 47 2.82 -20.90 -9.79
N GLN A 48 3.90 -20.26 -10.26
CA GLN A 48 4.57 -19.20 -9.50
C GLN A 48 3.78 -17.89 -9.48
N ALA A 49 2.95 -17.66 -10.49
CA ALA A 49 2.03 -16.53 -10.59
C ALA A 49 0.72 -17.00 -11.23
N ILE A 50 -0.39 -16.29 -10.93
CA ILE A 50 -1.74 -16.61 -11.45
C ILE A 50 -1.77 -16.68 -12.98
N ARG A 51 -0.98 -15.83 -13.66
CA ARG A 51 -0.77 -15.84 -15.11
C ARG A 51 0.72 -16.03 -15.43
N GLY A 52 1.36 -17.02 -14.81
CA GLY A 52 2.77 -17.32 -14.97
C GLY A 52 3.06 -18.79 -15.20
N GLY A 53 4.36 -19.12 -15.32
CA GLY A 53 4.82 -20.49 -15.52
C GLY A 53 4.66 -21.38 -14.28
N ASN A 54 4.82 -22.69 -14.50
CA ASN A 54 4.96 -23.68 -13.45
C ASN A 54 6.33 -24.37 -13.53
N PRO A 55 7.42 -23.73 -13.07
CA PRO A 55 8.74 -24.37 -13.01
C PRO A 55 8.72 -25.58 -12.10
N GLY A 56 9.30 -26.67 -12.59
CA GLY A 56 9.24 -28.00 -11.97
C GLY A 56 7.97 -28.78 -12.30
N GLY A 57 7.01 -28.21 -13.06
CA GLY A 57 5.78 -28.91 -13.44
C GLY A 57 4.94 -29.37 -12.24
N ILE A 58 5.08 -28.70 -11.10
CA ILE A 58 4.53 -29.13 -9.81
C ILE A 58 3.00 -29.15 -9.88
N LYS A 59 2.41 -30.25 -9.44
CA LYS A 59 0.96 -30.39 -9.28
C LYS A 59 0.66 -30.73 -7.83
N LEU A 60 -0.53 -30.34 -7.38
CA LEU A 60 -1.02 -30.79 -6.08
C LEU A 60 -1.26 -32.30 -6.10
N THR A 61 -1.07 -32.92 -4.95
CA THR A 61 -1.38 -34.32 -4.71
C THR A 61 -2.77 -34.39 -4.10
N VAL A 62 -3.68 -35.12 -4.75
CA VAL A 62 -5.08 -35.27 -4.29
C VAL A 62 -5.10 -35.87 -2.87
N GLY A 63 -5.95 -35.33 -2.00
CA GLY A 63 -6.08 -35.69 -0.59
C GLY A 63 -5.02 -35.08 0.32
N THR A 64 -4.02 -34.38 -0.22
CA THR A 64 -2.96 -33.75 0.60
C THR A 64 -3.43 -32.39 1.11
N PRO A 65 -3.33 -32.12 2.43
CA PRO A 65 -3.54 -30.80 2.98
C PRO A 65 -2.30 -29.92 2.71
N TYR A 66 -2.54 -28.70 2.27
CA TYR A 66 -1.52 -27.66 2.07
C TYR A 66 -1.85 -26.47 2.95
N THR A 67 -0.81 -25.80 3.47
CA THR A 67 -0.99 -24.52 4.15
C THR A 67 -1.45 -23.49 3.12
N ALA A 68 -2.67 -22.97 3.30
CA ALA A 68 -3.18 -21.85 2.52
C ALA A 68 -2.82 -20.55 3.23
N VAL A 69 -2.00 -19.75 2.57
CA VAL A 69 -1.56 -18.44 3.08
C VAL A 69 -2.47 -17.30 2.62
N GLY A 70 -3.35 -17.56 1.64
CA GLY A 70 -4.50 -16.72 1.36
C GLY A 70 -4.99 -16.72 -0.08
N PHE A 71 -5.90 -15.81 -0.38
CA PHE A 71 -6.58 -15.72 -1.67
C PHE A 71 -6.16 -14.46 -2.43
N ASN A 72 -6.25 -14.52 -3.75
CA ASN A 72 -5.89 -13.40 -4.63
C ASN A 72 -6.88 -12.22 -4.55
N SER A 73 -8.11 -12.46 -4.12
CA SER A 73 -9.16 -11.45 -3.99
C SER A 73 -10.32 -11.95 -3.13
N LEU A 74 -11.30 -11.09 -2.86
CA LEU A 74 -12.55 -11.47 -2.19
C LEU A 74 -13.37 -12.51 -2.97
N GLN A 75 -13.19 -12.61 -4.29
CA GLN A 75 -13.85 -13.65 -5.09
C GLN A 75 -13.13 -15.01 -5.00
N GLN A 76 -11.99 -15.08 -4.30
CA GLN A 76 -11.27 -16.32 -3.98
C GLN A 76 -11.05 -17.24 -5.20
N LYS A 77 -10.65 -16.67 -6.34
CA LYS A 77 -10.48 -17.47 -7.57
C LYS A 77 -9.21 -18.31 -7.53
N PHE A 78 -8.18 -17.82 -6.85
CA PHE A 78 -6.91 -18.49 -6.66
C PHE A 78 -6.52 -18.45 -5.19
N VAL A 79 -5.99 -19.57 -4.71
CA VAL A 79 -5.41 -19.74 -3.39
C VAL A 79 -3.89 -19.82 -3.54
N LEU A 80 -3.16 -19.15 -2.65
CA LEU A 80 -1.72 -19.25 -2.52
C LEU A 80 -1.42 -20.32 -1.46
N LEU A 81 -0.69 -21.35 -1.86
CA LEU A 81 -0.35 -22.50 -1.02
C LEU A 81 1.15 -22.57 -0.80
N GLU A 82 1.57 -23.04 0.38
CA GLU A 82 2.94 -23.55 0.57
C GLU A 82 2.99 -25.00 0.12
N VAL A 83 3.74 -25.26 -0.95
CA VAL A 83 3.89 -26.58 -1.58
C VAL A 83 5.30 -27.09 -1.31
N PRO A 84 5.48 -28.09 -0.42
CA PRO A 84 6.78 -28.66 -0.13
C PRO A 84 7.50 -29.16 -1.39
N GLY A 85 8.80 -28.85 -1.51
CA GLY A 85 9.63 -29.26 -2.64
C GLY A 85 9.47 -28.40 -3.91
N ALA A 86 8.60 -27.39 -3.92
CA ALA A 86 8.55 -26.42 -5.02
C ALA A 86 9.58 -25.29 -4.82
N THR A 87 10.16 -24.78 -5.91
CA THR A 87 11.05 -23.60 -5.88
C THR A 87 10.48 -22.50 -6.76
N PRO A 88 9.97 -21.38 -6.20
CA PRO A 88 9.72 -21.14 -4.78
C PRO A 88 8.61 -22.04 -4.23
N ALA A 89 8.58 -22.20 -2.90
CA ALA A 89 7.63 -23.07 -2.19
C ALA A 89 6.19 -22.57 -2.29
N ARG A 90 6.00 -21.24 -2.34
CA ARG A 90 4.66 -20.64 -2.49
C ARG A 90 4.19 -20.70 -3.94
N ARG A 91 3.03 -21.30 -4.15
CA ARG A 91 2.44 -21.50 -5.48
C ARG A 91 0.96 -21.13 -5.52
N TRP A 92 0.54 -20.49 -6.59
CA TRP A 92 -0.85 -20.19 -6.88
C TRP A 92 -1.54 -21.42 -7.49
N VAL A 93 -2.72 -21.72 -6.98
CA VAL A 93 -3.58 -22.79 -7.48
C VAL A 93 -5.00 -22.24 -7.62
N SER A 94 -5.77 -22.73 -8.59
CA SER A 94 -7.20 -22.40 -8.66
C SER A 94 -7.90 -22.88 -7.38
N ALA A 95 -8.72 -22.02 -6.78
CA ALA A 95 -9.45 -22.37 -5.57
C ALA A 95 -10.44 -23.53 -5.79
N THR A 96 -10.84 -23.79 -7.04
CA THR A 96 -11.71 -24.92 -7.41
C THR A 96 -11.01 -26.28 -7.34
N CYS A 97 -9.70 -26.32 -7.06
CA CYS A 97 -8.90 -27.54 -7.04
C CYS A 97 -8.89 -28.28 -5.71
N GLY A 98 -9.67 -27.82 -4.74
CA GLY A 98 -9.66 -28.31 -3.38
C GLY A 98 -10.66 -27.60 -2.50
N GLU A 99 -10.63 -27.98 -1.23
CA GLU A 99 -11.51 -27.43 -0.20
C GLU A 99 -10.67 -26.65 0.81
N PHE A 100 -11.08 -25.42 1.10
CA PHE A 100 -10.43 -24.55 2.07
C PHE A 100 -11.16 -24.62 3.41
N GLN A 101 -10.39 -24.80 4.48
CA GLN A 101 -10.85 -24.69 5.86
C GLN A 101 -10.08 -23.55 6.53
N ALA A 102 -10.84 -22.55 6.96
CA ALA A 102 -10.34 -21.43 7.72
C ALA A 102 -9.68 -21.90 9.03
N SER A 103 -8.53 -21.31 9.37
CA SER A 103 -7.97 -21.47 10.72
C SER A 103 -8.61 -20.47 11.66
N ASP A 104 -9.62 -20.89 12.43
CA ASP A 104 -10.11 -20.07 13.54
C ASP A 104 -8.95 -19.88 14.52
N GLY A 105 -8.59 -18.61 14.79
CA GLY A 105 -7.38 -18.18 15.49
C GLY A 105 -7.25 -18.64 16.95
N SER A 106 -7.19 -19.95 17.18
CA SER A 106 -6.79 -20.59 18.42
C SER A 106 -5.36 -21.09 18.28
N THR A 107 -4.49 -20.41 19.01
CA THR A 107 -3.09 -20.75 19.33
C THR A 107 -2.77 -22.24 19.26
N VAL A 108 -1.81 -22.61 18.41
CA VAL A 108 -0.92 -23.73 18.66
C VAL A 108 0.52 -23.25 18.52
N THR A 109 1.19 -23.23 19.67
CA THR A 109 2.61 -22.95 19.88
C THR A 109 3.49 -24.00 19.17
N PRO A 110 4.61 -23.62 18.54
CA PRO A 110 5.56 -24.57 17.95
C PRO A 110 6.42 -25.23 19.05
N THR A 111 6.52 -26.55 19.02
CA THR A 111 7.50 -27.31 19.82
C THR A 111 8.87 -27.28 19.13
N PRO A 112 9.98 -27.04 19.85
CA PRO A 112 11.32 -26.99 19.28
C PRO A 112 11.97 -28.38 19.25
N SER A 113 12.86 -28.60 18.27
CA SER A 113 13.92 -29.60 18.40
C SER A 113 15.17 -29.23 17.60
N PRO A 114 16.34 -29.73 18.04
CA PRO A 114 17.56 -28.92 18.13
C PRO A 114 18.62 -29.27 17.07
N ASP A 115 19.64 -28.41 17.06
CA ASP A 115 21.02 -28.59 16.57
C ASP A 115 21.28 -28.81 15.07
N ALA A 116 21.88 -27.80 14.45
CA ALA A 116 23.28 -27.89 13.99
C ALA A 116 23.85 -26.47 13.79
N SER A 117 24.96 -26.18 14.49
CA SER A 117 25.81 -25.00 14.29
C SER A 117 26.91 -25.28 13.22
N PRO A 118 27.94 -24.43 13.02
CA PRO A 118 28.03 -23.52 11.87
C PRO A 118 29.26 -23.78 10.98
N ASP A 119 29.24 -23.42 9.69
CA ASP A 119 30.45 -22.84 9.08
C ASP A 119 30.23 -22.13 7.73
N SER A 120 30.96 -21.02 7.61
CA SER A 120 31.63 -20.43 6.43
C SER A 120 30.84 -19.94 5.19
N SER A 121 30.97 -18.63 4.96
CA SER A 121 30.72 -17.90 3.71
C SER A 121 31.58 -18.43 2.54
N PRO A 122 31.22 -18.13 1.27
CA PRO A 122 31.42 -16.80 0.71
C PRO A 122 30.20 -16.25 -0.05
N THR A 123 30.03 -14.94 0.03
CA THR A 123 29.12 -14.11 -0.77
C THR A 123 29.34 -14.33 -2.28
N PRO A 124 28.30 -14.66 -3.06
CA PRO A 124 28.34 -14.50 -4.50
C PRO A 124 27.79 -13.13 -4.88
N GLU A 125 28.61 -12.25 -5.44
CA GLU A 125 28.14 -11.20 -6.34
C GLU A 125 27.59 -11.87 -7.62
N PRO A 126 26.34 -11.62 -8.04
CA PRO A 126 25.90 -11.99 -9.37
C PRO A 126 26.14 -10.82 -10.32
N SER A 127 27.14 -10.97 -11.18
CA SER A 127 27.29 -10.23 -12.43
C SER A 127 26.77 -11.08 -13.60
N SER A 128 25.55 -10.80 -14.09
CA SER A 128 25.18 -10.93 -15.52
C SER A 128 23.69 -10.68 -15.83
N PRO A 129 23.35 -10.27 -17.08
CA PRO A 129 22.12 -9.59 -17.43
C PRO A 129 21.02 -10.57 -17.86
N ASN A 130 20.33 -11.12 -16.88
CA ASN A 130 18.97 -11.65 -16.98
C ASN A 130 18.36 -11.66 -15.56
N SER A 131 18.60 -10.59 -14.80
CA SER A 131 18.33 -10.57 -13.36
C SER A 131 16.82 -10.61 -13.12
N SER A 132 16.33 -11.72 -12.60
CA SER A 132 15.16 -11.71 -11.72
C SER A 132 15.38 -10.58 -10.72
N LEU A 133 14.47 -9.60 -10.70
CA LEU A 133 14.56 -8.47 -9.79
C LEU A 133 14.63 -9.00 -8.35
N LEU A 134 15.44 -8.36 -7.51
CA LEU A 134 15.45 -8.67 -6.08
C LEU A 134 14.12 -8.23 -5.45
N PRO A 135 13.59 -8.92 -4.43
CA PRO A 135 12.35 -8.51 -3.79
C PRO A 135 12.51 -7.15 -3.09
N PHE A 136 11.43 -6.37 -3.05
CA PHE A 136 11.26 -5.26 -2.11
C PHE A 136 10.95 -5.74 -0.69
N PHE A 137 10.25 -6.87 -0.58
CA PHE A 137 9.83 -7.45 0.69
C PHE A 137 10.00 -8.96 0.68
N ASP A 138 10.52 -9.54 1.75
CA ASP A 138 10.61 -10.99 1.93
C ASP A 138 10.44 -11.37 3.42
N THR A 139 10.72 -12.62 3.79
CA THR A 139 10.64 -13.09 5.18
C THR A 139 11.99 -13.57 5.71
N GLU A 140 13.06 -13.31 4.98
CA GLU A 140 14.40 -13.79 5.25
C GLU A 140 15.24 -12.67 5.84
N ASN A 141 15.96 -12.92 6.93
CA ASN A 141 16.95 -11.95 7.40
C ASN A 141 18.22 -12.09 6.57
N ASN A 142 18.34 -11.31 5.50
CA ASN A 142 19.41 -11.39 4.50
C ASN A 142 20.21 -10.07 4.42
N PRO A 143 20.89 -9.66 5.51
CA PRO A 143 21.47 -8.33 5.60
C PRO A 143 22.54 -8.09 4.53
N VAL A 144 22.54 -6.88 3.99
CA VAL A 144 23.52 -6.40 3.01
C VAL A 144 24.22 -5.15 3.52
N SER A 145 25.37 -4.83 2.92
CA SER A 145 26.03 -3.55 3.18
C SER A 145 25.16 -2.39 2.68
N VAL A 146 24.89 -1.44 3.57
CA VAL A 146 24.15 -0.21 3.25
C VAL A 146 25.06 1.02 3.28
N ASP A 147 24.67 2.05 2.53
CA ASP A 147 25.29 3.37 2.51
C ASP A 147 24.89 4.18 3.76
N PHE A 148 23.69 3.94 4.32
CA PHE A 148 23.26 4.47 5.62
C PHE A 148 22.51 3.42 6.47
N PRO A 149 22.87 3.25 7.76
CA PRO A 149 24.04 3.82 8.43
C PRO A 149 25.33 3.32 7.78
N ARG A 150 26.35 4.19 7.69
CA ARG A 150 27.55 3.91 6.88
C ARG A 150 28.20 2.57 7.25
N SER A 151 28.33 1.71 6.25
CA SER A 151 28.99 0.39 6.36
C SER A 151 28.31 -0.59 7.33
N ALA A 152 27.06 -0.33 7.72
CA ALA A 152 26.27 -1.30 8.49
C ALA A 152 25.80 -2.46 7.59
N GLN A 153 25.56 -3.61 8.21
CA GLN A 153 24.84 -4.73 7.61
C GLN A 153 23.38 -4.64 8.02
N LYS A 154 22.48 -4.41 7.06
CA LYS A 154 21.05 -4.21 7.29
C LYS A 154 20.23 -5.04 6.33
N ASP A 155 19.16 -5.62 6.85
CA ASP A 155 18.11 -6.17 6.02
C ASP A 155 17.36 -5.00 5.36
N ILE A 156 17.32 -5.04 4.03
CA ILE A 156 16.77 -4.00 3.17
C ILE A 156 15.51 -4.46 2.44
N SER A 157 15.07 -5.70 2.69
CA SER A 157 13.86 -6.31 2.16
C SER A 157 12.91 -6.65 3.32
N PRO A 158 12.34 -5.64 4.01
CA PRO A 158 11.54 -5.89 5.21
C PRO A 158 10.34 -6.80 4.91
N ARG A 159 9.70 -7.30 5.97
CA ARG A 159 8.47 -8.09 5.80
C ARG A 159 7.42 -7.32 4.98
N PRO A 160 6.65 -8.00 4.10
CA PRO A 160 5.56 -7.34 3.39
C PRO A 160 4.62 -6.62 4.36
N PRO A 161 4.28 -5.34 4.13
CA PRO A 161 3.31 -4.65 4.97
C PRO A 161 1.93 -5.29 4.78
N GLU A 162 1.11 -5.23 5.82
CA GLU A 162 -0.32 -5.51 5.69
C GLU A 162 -0.99 -4.31 5.04
N LEU A 163 -1.79 -4.55 4.00
CA LEU A 163 -2.59 -3.50 3.38
C LEU A 163 -3.93 -3.40 4.10
N GLU A 164 -4.30 -2.19 4.49
CA GLU A 164 -5.63 -1.87 4.99
C GLU A 164 -6.63 -1.71 3.83
N GLU A 165 -7.90 -1.49 4.17
CA GLU A 165 -8.93 -1.29 3.15
C GLU A 165 -8.65 -0.04 2.32
N PHE A 166 -8.30 1.07 2.97
CA PHE A 166 -8.06 2.34 2.29
C PHE A 166 -6.83 2.26 1.35
N ASP A 167 -5.79 1.51 1.73
CA ASP A 167 -4.63 1.23 0.86
C ASP A 167 -5.07 0.62 -0.47
N ARG A 168 -5.90 -0.43 -0.39
CA ARG A 168 -6.42 -1.10 -1.58
C ARG A 168 -7.25 -0.17 -2.46
N LYS A 169 -8.00 0.77 -1.87
CA LYS A 169 -8.75 1.78 -2.65
C LYS A 169 -7.83 2.77 -3.34
N VAL A 170 -6.75 3.20 -2.67
CA VAL A 170 -5.74 4.08 -3.26
C VAL A 170 -4.98 3.38 -4.39
N LEU A 171 -4.59 2.11 -4.22
CA LEU A 171 -4.00 1.30 -5.29
C LEU A 171 -4.96 1.13 -6.48
N ALA A 172 -6.25 0.92 -6.20
CA ALA A 172 -7.28 0.85 -7.25
C ALA A 172 -7.42 2.19 -8.02
N LEU A 173 -7.23 3.34 -7.37
CA LEU A 173 -7.15 4.63 -8.06
C LEU A 173 -5.90 4.75 -8.94
N CYS A 174 -4.77 4.19 -8.49
CA CYS A 174 -3.52 4.14 -9.25
C CYS A 174 -3.59 3.21 -10.47
N GLY A 175 -4.47 2.21 -10.44
CA GLY A 175 -4.65 1.25 -11.52
C GLY A 175 -3.53 0.19 -11.58
N PRO A 176 -3.72 -0.87 -12.39
CA PRO A 176 -2.90 -2.10 -12.29
C PRO A 176 -1.49 -1.97 -12.88
N GLY A 177 -1.24 -0.95 -13.71
CA GLY A 177 0.03 -0.76 -14.41
C GLY A 177 0.85 0.40 -13.86
N PHE A 178 2.16 0.36 -14.11
CA PHE A 178 3.02 1.51 -13.92
C PHE A 178 2.61 2.67 -14.84
N ASP A 179 2.75 3.91 -14.34
CA ASP A 179 2.40 5.15 -15.04
C ASP A 179 0.94 5.32 -15.49
N ALA A 180 0.02 4.46 -15.02
CA ALA A 180 -1.40 4.58 -15.34
C ALA A 180 -1.98 5.97 -14.96
N PRO A 181 -2.97 6.47 -15.73
CA PRO A 181 -3.61 7.74 -15.43
C PRO A 181 -4.47 7.64 -14.16
N VAL A 182 -4.49 8.73 -13.37
CA VAL A 182 -5.27 8.81 -12.13
C VAL A 182 -6.31 9.92 -12.25
N SER A 183 -7.55 9.63 -11.84
CA SER A 183 -8.68 10.56 -11.94
C SER A 183 -8.89 11.33 -10.63
N ASN A 184 -8.83 12.67 -10.71
CA ASN A 184 -9.18 13.55 -9.60
C ASN A 184 -10.65 13.44 -9.17
N VAL A 185 -11.57 13.20 -10.12
CA VAL A 185 -13.00 12.97 -9.85
C VAL A 185 -13.20 11.71 -9.02
N LYS A 186 -12.53 10.60 -9.39
CA LYS A 186 -12.60 9.35 -8.62
C LYS A 186 -11.95 9.49 -7.24
N PHE A 187 -10.86 10.26 -7.13
CA PHE A 187 -10.28 10.59 -5.83
C PHE A 187 -11.27 11.37 -4.96
N ARG A 188 -11.91 12.42 -5.48
CA ARG A 188 -12.91 13.19 -4.73
C ARG A 188 -14.09 12.32 -4.29
N GLN A 189 -14.56 11.40 -5.14
CA GLN A 189 -15.58 10.41 -4.80
C GLN A 189 -15.11 9.47 -3.69
N LEU A 190 -13.87 8.97 -3.76
CA LEU A 190 -13.28 8.15 -2.71
C LEU A 190 -13.29 8.90 -1.38
N MET A 191 -12.81 10.14 -1.36
CA MET A 191 -12.79 10.94 -0.11
C MET A 191 -14.20 11.22 0.43
N THR A 192 -15.19 11.35 -0.44
CA THR A 192 -16.60 11.48 -0.02
C THR A 192 -17.12 10.20 0.66
N PHE A 193 -16.65 9.03 0.22
CA PHE A 193 -17.02 7.72 0.79
C PHE A 193 -16.31 7.41 2.12
N TYR A 194 -15.18 8.06 2.39
CA TYR A 194 -14.42 7.91 3.65
C TYR A 194 -14.44 9.21 4.48
N PRO A 195 -15.61 9.62 5.04
CA PRO A 195 -15.74 10.87 5.77
C PRO A 195 -14.88 10.94 7.05
N ASP A 196 -14.55 9.80 7.65
CA ASP A 196 -13.64 9.75 8.81
C ASP A 196 -12.22 10.17 8.46
N ILE A 197 -11.73 9.82 7.27
CA ILE A 197 -10.43 10.26 6.78
C ILE A 197 -10.47 11.77 6.53
N VAL A 198 -11.54 12.28 5.92
CA VAL A 198 -11.74 13.73 5.72
C VAL A 198 -11.74 14.47 7.06
N ARG A 199 -12.41 13.94 8.09
CA ARG A 199 -12.41 14.50 9.44
C ARG A 199 -11.00 14.56 10.05
N LYS A 200 -10.20 13.49 9.94
CA LYS A 200 -8.80 13.48 10.38
C LYS A 200 -7.96 14.52 9.64
N LEU A 201 -8.14 14.64 8.32
CA LEU A 201 -7.46 15.66 7.50
C LEU A 201 -7.83 17.08 7.93
N LYS A 202 -9.11 17.36 8.18
CA LYS A 202 -9.57 18.66 8.71
C LYS A 202 -8.93 18.96 10.06
N GLN A 203 -8.90 17.99 10.98
CA GLN A 203 -8.24 18.16 12.28
C GLN A 203 -6.75 18.48 12.13
N ALA A 204 -6.03 17.77 11.26
CA ALA A 204 -4.60 17.97 11.03
C ALA A 204 -4.25 19.32 10.35
N THR A 205 -5.24 20.00 9.77
CA THR A 205 -5.04 21.23 8.98
C THR A 205 -5.70 22.47 9.57
N GLY A 206 -6.31 22.35 10.75
CA GLY A 206 -7.07 23.44 11.36
C GLY A 206 -8.41 23.74 10.68
N GLY A 207 -8.97 22.75 9.97
CA GLY A 207 -10.31 22.79 9.37
C GLY A 207 -10.40 23.29 7.94
N GLU A 208 -9.31 23.80 7.36
CA GLU A 208 -9.27 24.41 6.04
C GLU A 208 -7.90 24.28 5.36
N LEU A 209 -7.91 24.13 4.03
CA LEU A 209 -6.68 24.09 3.21
C LEU A 209 -6.39 25.44 2.55
N LYS A 210 -7.43 26.20 2.21
CA LYS A 210 -7.35 27.58 1.74
C LYS A 210 -8.08 28.50 2.72
N PRO A 211 -7.64 29.76 2.88
CA PRO A 211 -8.24 30.68 3.84
C PRO A 211 -9.75 30.82 3.65
N SER A 212 -10.49 30.77 4.74
CA SER A 212 -11.94 30.96 4.81
C SER A 212 -12.75 29.93 4.01
N ARG A 213 -12.19 28.75 3.73
CA ARG A 213 -12.83 27.64 2.99
C ARG A 213 -12.87 26.38 3.84
N SER A 214 -13.80 26.34 4.78
CA SER A 214 -13.92 25.26 5.79
C SER A 214 -15.16 24.37 5.62
N ALA A 215 -16.09 24.71 4.73
CA ALA A 215 -17.23 23.85 4.41
C ALA A 215 -16.75 22.53 3.78
N ASP A 216 -17.44 21.41 4.03
CA ASP A 216 -16.97 20.08 3.61
C ASP A 216 -16.76 19.96 2.10
N SER A 217 -17.68 20.51 1.30
CA SER A 217 -17.53 20.55 -0.16
C SER A 217 -16.31 21.35 -0.61
N GLN A 218 -16.09 22.53 -0.01
CA GLN A 218 -14.94 23.38 -0.30
C GLN A 218 -13.62 22.70 0.11
N PHE A 219 -13.60 22.04 1.26
CA PHE A 219 -12.44 21.29 1.74
C PHE A 219 -12.11 20.14 0.79
N LEU A 220 -13.11 19.38 0.32
CA LEU A 220 -12.90 18.31 -0.66
C LEU A 220 -12.41 18.83 -2.01
N ASP A 221 -12.92 19.98 -2.47
CA ASP A 221 -12.44 20.63 -3.68
C ASP A 221 -10.98 21.07 -3.54
N ASP A 222 -10.63 21.69 -2.41
CA ASP A 222 -9.27 22.14 -2.14
C ASP A 222 -8.31 20.95 -1.93
N LEU A 223 -8.73 19.90 -1.23
CA LEU A 223 -7.97 18.67 -1.05
C LEU A 223 -7.66 18.03 -2.41
N THR A 224 -8.66 17.95 -3.28
CA THR A 224 -8.48 17.43 -4.64
C THR A 224 -7.51 18.32 -5.43
N ALA A 225 -7.65 19.64 -5.35
CA ALA A 225 -6.78 20.58 -6.05
C ALA A 225 -5.31 20.42 -5.62
N ILE A 226 -5.01 20.47 -4.31
CA ILE A 226 -3.63 20.44 -3.81
C ILE A 226 -2.90 19.14 -4.15
N TRP A 227 -3.61 18.03 -4.27
CA TRP A 227 -3.03 16.72 -4.59
C TRP A 227 -2.86 16.49 -6.10
N PHE A 228 -3.65 17.16 -6.96
CA PHE A 228 -3.69 16.86 -8.39
C PHE A 228 -3.12 17.95 -9.30
N GLU A 229 -3.15 19.24 -8.91
CA GLU A 229 -2.68 20.34 -9.77
C GLU A 229 -1.18 20.23 -10.14
N GLN A 230 -0.37 19.65 -9.25
CA GLN A 230 1.05 19.33 -9.50
C GLN A 230 1.34 17.83 -9.52
N ARG A 231 0.31 17.01 -9.79
CA ARG A 231 0.39 15.54 -9.89
C ARG A 231 0.94 14.86 -8.63
N GLY A 232 0.91 15.51 -7.46
CA GLY A 232 1.42 14.98 -6.20
C GLY A 232 0.87 13.59 -5.88
N PHE A 233 -0.43 13.36 -6.07
CA PHE A 233 -1.05 12.06 -5.81
C PHE A 233 -0.44 10.95 -6.66
N LYS A 234 -0.42 11.13 -7.99
CA LYS A 234 0.16 10.15 -8.91
C LYS A 234 1.64 9.92 -8.58
N HIS A 235 2.38 11.00 -8.37
CA HIS A 235 3.81 10.95 -8.08
C HIS A 235 4.10 10.17 -6.79
N ILE A 236 3.43 10.47 -5.69
CA ILE A 236 3.68 9.88 -4.37
C ILE A 236 3.12 8.45 -4.30
N PHE A 237 1.84 8.24 -4.66
CA PHE A 237 1.15 6.98 -4.44
C PHE A 237 1.35 5.95 -5.56
N CYS A 238 1.36 6.39 -6.82
CA CYS A 238 1.25 5.48 -7.95
C CYS A 238 2.59 5.19 -8.65
N GLY A 239 3.53 6.14 -8.53
CA GLY A 239 4.72 6.20 -9.38
C GLY A 239 4.37 6.65 -10.80
N GLU A 240 5.31 7.35 -11.44
CA GLU A 240 5.15 7.83 -12.80
C GLU A 240 6.40 7.60 -13.63
N GLN A 241 6.24 7.48 -14.94
CA GLN A 241 7.35 7.37 -15.85
C GLN A 241 7.95 8.75 -16.12
N ASP A 242 9.27 8.86 -15.96
CA ASP A 242 10.04 10.07 -16.29
C ASP A 242 11.14 9.70 -17.30
N GLY A 243 10.78 9.70 -18.58
CA GLY A 243 11.62 9.18 -19.65
C GLY A 243 11.90 7.69 -19.45
N LYS A 244 13.18 7.33 -19.24
CA LYS A 244 13.62 5.96 -18.89
C LYS A 244 13.78 5.75 -17.39
N SER A 245 13.36 6.73 -16.57
CA SER A 245 13.44 6.67 -15.13
C SER A 245 12.07 6.61 -14.47
N ILE A 246 12.10 6.41 -13.16
CA ILE A 246 10.94 6.36 -12.28
C ILE A 246 10.86 7.71 -11.57
N GLY A 247 9.77 8.44 -11.78
CA GLY A 247 9.37 9.60 -11.00
C GLY A 247 8.54 9.16 -9.79
N GLY A 248 8.80 9.78 -8.64
CA GLY A 248 8.03 9.54 -7.41
C GLY A 248 8.19 8.11 -6.91
N LEU A 249 7.06 7.43 -6.65
CA LEU A 249 6.94 6.09 -6.08
C LEU A 249 7.39 6.06 -4.61
N HIS A 250 6.55 6.57 -3.71
CA HIS A 250 6.88 6.74 -2.28
C HIS A 250 5.86 6.12 -1.33
N PHE A 251 4.85 5.43 -1.84
CA PHE A 251 3.87 4.70 -1.04
C PHE A 251 4.24 3.21 -0.96
N VAL A 252 4.45 2.71 0.26
CA VAL A 252 4.88 1.33 0.53
C VAL A 252 3.96 0.29 -0.13
N GLY A 253 2.65 0.51 -0.12
CA GLY A 253 1.69 -0.42 -0.73
C GLY A 253 1.86 -0.59 -2.23
N ARG A 254 2.37 0.43 -2.93
CA ARG A 254 2.60 0.37 -4.38
C ARG A 254 3.80 -0.49 -4.74
N TYR A 255 4.82 -0.51 -3.88
CA TYR A 255 5.94 -1.45 -4.02
C TYR A 255 5.44 -2.88 -3.86
N LEU A 256 4.60 -3.15 -2.86
CA LEU A 256 4.06 -4.48 -2.61
C LEU A 256 3.25 -4.98 -3.82
N GLU A 257 2.35 -4.13 -4.34
CA GLU A 257 1.57 -4.45 -5.53
C GLU A 257 2.46 -4.74 -6.75
N PHE A 258 3.50 -3.93 -6.99
CA PHE A 258 4.43 -4.15 -8.10
C PHE A 258 5.21 -5.46 -7.98
N GLN A 259 5.66 -5.81 -6.79
CA GLN A 259 6.31 -7.10 -6.53
C GLN A 259 5.34 -8.26 -6.75
N GLN A 260 4.13 -8.19 -6.21
CA GLN A 260 3.12 -9.25 -6.34
C GLN A 260 2.69 -9.46 -7.80
N ASN A 261 2.65 -8.39 -8.58
CA ASN A 261 2.34 -8.45 -10.01
C ASN A 261 3.55 -8.84 -10.88
N GLY A 262 4.75 -8.98 -10.30
CA GLY A 262 5.98 -9.29 -11.02
C GLY A 262 6.44 -8.20 -11.97
N ILE A 263 6.04 -6.94 -11.72
CA ILE A 263 6.38 -5.79 -12.56
C ILE A 263 7.38 -4.83 -11.90
N GLY A 264 7.81 -5.09 -10.67
CA GLY A 264 8.84 -4.28 -10.02
C GLY A 264 9.61 -5.04 -8.96
N GLY A 265 10.84 -4.59 -8.71
CA GLY A 265 11.74 -5.12 -7.70
C GLY A 265 13.02 -4.28 -7.60
N ARG A 266 13.87 -4.63 -6.63
CA ARG A 266 15.13 -3.95 -6.37
C ARG A 266 16.19 -4.34 -7.40
N ILE A 267 17.09 -3.40 -7.63
CA ILE A 267 18.28 -3.55 -8.48
C ILE A 267 19.51 -3.02 -7.77
N LEU A 268 20.66 -3.64 -8.02
CA LEU A 268 21.95 -3.16 -7.49
C LEU A 268 22.57 -2.08 -8.39
N ARG A 269 22.22 -2.09 -9.68
CA ARG A 269 22.63 -1.10 -10.67
C ARG A 269 21.52 -0.87 -11.68
N THR A 270 21.41 0.36 -12.17
CA THR A 270 20.54 0.72 -13.30
C THR A 270 21.09 0.23 -14.63
N GLY A 271 20.27 0.23 -15.68
CA GLY A 271 20.66 -0.19 -17.03
C GLY A 271 21.77 0.66 -17.66
N ASN A 272 21.97 1.91 -17.21
CA ASN A 272 23.13 2.73 -17.59
C ASN A 272 24.35 2.54 -16.68
N GLY A 273 24.32 1.56 -15.78
CA GLY A 273 25.43 1.19 -14.93
C GLY A 273 25.62 2.05 -13.68
N LYS A 274 24.67 2.90 -13.26
CA LYS A 274 24.79 3.63 -11.98
C LYS A 274 24.49 2.70 -10.80
N LYS A 275 25.35 2.72 -9.78
CA LYS A 275 25.14 1.96 -8.52
C LYS A 275 23.89 2.48 -7.81
N ALA A 276 23.08 1.57 -7.29
CA ALA A 276 21.96 1.90 -6.41
C ALA A 276 22.46 2.43 -5.05
N THR A 277 21.76 3.43 -4.53
CA THR A 277 21.88 3.88 -3.13
C THR A 277 21.10 2.92 -2.25
N GLN A 278 21.66 2.45 -1.15
CA GLN A 278 21.00 1.57 -0.18
C GLN A 278 21.01 2.22 1.21
N GLU A 279 19.86 2.63 1.72
CA GLU A 279 19.75 3.28 3.04
C GLU A 279 18.60 2.66 3.82
N VAL A 280 18.83 2.38 5.09
CA VAL A 280 17.84 1.75 5.98
C VAL A 280 17.79 2.50 7.30
N VAL A 281 16.59 2.84 7.74
CA VAL A 281 16.27 3.15 9.13
C VAL A 281 15.30 2.07 9.59
N ASP A 282 15.72 1.22 10.53
CA ASP A 282 15.10 -0.09 10.80
C ASP A 282 13.61 -0.02 11.17
N GLY A 283 12.74 -0.43 10.25
CA GLY A 283 11.30 -0.38 10.45
C GLY A 283 10.68 0.98 10.12
N GLU A 284 11.47 1.95 9.66
CA GLU A 284 10.99 3.28 9.30
C GLU A 284 11.21 3.66 7.84
N ILE A 285 12.42 3.56 7.31
CA ILE A 285 12.77 4.06 5.97
C ILE A 285 13.57 3.00 5.23
N TYR A 286 13.19 2.77 3.97
CA TYR A 286 13.93 1.88 3.06
C TYR A 286 14.15 2.58 1.74
N THR A 287 15.40 2.77 1.37
CA THR A 287 15.85 3.36 0.10
C THR A 287 16.72 2.37 -0.65
N PHE A 288 16.42 2.15 -1.93
CA PHE A 288 17.16 1.24 -2.81
C PHE A 288 16.98 1.61 -4.29
N GLY A 289 17.74 0.95 -5.15
CA GLY A 289 17.51 1.02 -6.60
C GLY A 289 16.28 0.21 -6.99
N VAL A 290 15.48 0.73 -7.92
CA VAL A 290 14.23 0.10 -8.39
C VAL A 290 14.24 -0.02 -9.90
N ALA A 291 13.74 -1.14 -10.42
CA ALA A 291 13.38 -1.30 -11.82
C ALA A 291 11.90 -1.69 -11.95
N ILE A 292 11.28 -1.21 -13.02
CA ILE A 292 9.95 -1.60 -13.47
C ILE A 292 10.08 -2.42 -14.75
N VAL A 293 9.45 -3.59 -14.76
CA VAL A 293 9.44 -4.54 -15.88
C VAL A 293 8.06 -4.63 -16.50
N GLN A 294 8.02 -4.54 -17.82
CA GLN A 294 6.82 -4.77 -18.61
C GLN A 294 7.17 -5.64 -19.81
N ASN A 295 6.40 -6.71 -20.03
CA ASN A 295 6.63 -7.68 -21.11
C ASN A 295 8.07 -8.25 -21.10
N GLY A 296 8.61 -8.54 -19.91
CA GLY A 296 9.95 -9.08 -19.74
C GLY A 296 11.10 -8.11 -19.98
N ARG A 297 10.82 -6.81 -20.17
CA ARG A 297 11.84 -5.77 -20.35
C ARG A 297 11.75 -4.71 -19.27
N VAL A 298 12.90 -4.25 -18.79
CA VAL A 298 12.98 -3.06 -17.93
C VAL A 298 12.58 -1.85 -18.76
N ILE A 299 11.50 -1.18 -18.37
CA ILE A 299 11.00 0.03 -19.05
C ILE A 299 11.40 1.32 -18.33
N ALA A 300 11.67 1.23 -17.03
CA ALA A 300 12.12 2.35 -16.21
C ALA A 300 12.96 1.84 -15.05
N ASP A 301 14.03 2.55 -14.72
CA ASP A 301 14.81 2.30 -13.50
C ASP A 301 15.26 3.59 -12.82
N ASN A 302 15.55 3.50 -11.53
CA ASN A 302 16.12 4.62 -10.79
C ASN A 302 17.03 4.09 -9.68
N PRO A 303 18.23 4.65 -9.49
CA PRO A 303 19.18 4.16 -8.50
C PRO A 303 18.77 4.51 -7.06
N ILE A 304 17.79 5.40 -6.88
CA ILE A 304 17.37 5.90 -5.57
C ILE A 304 15.86 6.13 -5.53
N LYS A 305 15.18 5.20 -4.87
CA LYS A 305 13.76 5.20 -4.60
C LYS A 305 13.54 4.67 -3.21
N GLY A 306 12.52 5.15 -2.54
CA GLY A 306 12.26 4.74 -1.18
C GLY A 306 10.87 5.12 -0.71
N TYR A 307 10.46 4.45 0.34
CA TYR A 307 9.16 4.63 0.98
C TYR A 307 9.33 4.68 2.50
N PRO A 308 8.41 5.35 3.20
CA PRO A 308 8.29 5.22 4.64
C PRO A 308 7.54 3.92 4.93
N TYR A 309 8.14 3.02 5.71
CA TYR A 309 7.52 1.75 6.07
C TYR A 309 6.39 1.94 7.10
N THR A 310 6.42 3.04 7.86
CA THR A 310 5.44 3.34 8.92
C THR A 310 4.15 3.98 8.43
N LEU A 311 4.02 4.34 7.15
CA LEU A 311 2.86 5.08 6.64
C LEU A 311 2.06 4.22 5.67
N ASN A 312 0.83 3.87 6.05
CA ASN A 312 -0.16 3.39 5.10
C ASN A 312 -0.67 4.59 4.24
N ALA A 313 -1.66 4.36 3.38
CA ALA A 313 -2.20 5.38 2.49
C ALA A 313 -2.92 6.51 3.24
N GLN A 314 -3.60 6.21 4.33
CA GLN A 314 -4.25 7.20 5.19
C GLN A 314 -3.20 8.10 5.83
N GLU A 315 -2.16 7.54 6.47
CA GLU A 315 -1.13 8.38 7.09
C GLU A 315 -0.31 9.14 6.04
N THR A 316 -0.01 8.54 4.89
CA THR A 316 0.67 9.25 3.79
C THR A 316 -0.15 10.45 3.30
N LEU A 317 -1.47 10.27 3.14
CA LEU A 317 -2.38 11.35 2.75
C LEU A 317 -2.46 12.42 3.83
N LEU A 318 -2.53 12.01 5.10
CA LEU A 318 -2.56 12.92 6.26
C LEU A 318 -1.30 13.75 6.34
N GLU A 319 -0.13 13.12 6.34
CA GLU A 319 1.17 13.79 6.49
C GLU A 319 1.48 14.71 5.31
N GLY A 320 1.21 14.27 4.07
CA GLY A 320 1.35 15.13 2.90
C GLY A 320 0.43 16.36 2.96
N THR A 321 -0.80 16.19 3.43
CA THR A 321 -1.76 17.30 3.59
C THR A 321 -1.38 18.22 4.75
N ARG A 322 -0.85 17.67 5.85
CA ARG A 322 -0.32 18.44 6.98
C ARG A 322 0.88 19.28 6.55
N GLY A 323 1.82 18.68 5.82
CA GLY A 323 2.96 19.37 5.20
C GLY A 323 2.50 20.53 4.31
N PHE A 324 1.42 20.34 3.55
CA PHE A 324 0.85 21.41 2.72
C PHE A 324 0.40 22.63 3.53
N LYS A 325 -0.26 22.41 4.68
CA LYS A 325 -0.76 23.48 5.54
C LYS A 325 0.35 24.16 6.34
N LEU A 326 1.33 23.39 6.82
CA LEU A 326 2.47 23.93 7.55
C LEU A 326 3.34 24.80 6.64
N PHE A 327 3.68 24.29 5.45
CA PHE A 327 4.63 24.96 4.57
C PHE A 327 3.99 26.12 3.80
N LYS A 328 4.31 27.36 4.21
CA LYS A 328 3.68 28.60 3.71
C LYS A 328 4.18 29.09 2.34
N SER A 329 5.01 28.32 1.63
CA SER A 329 5.44 28.68 0.28
C SER A 329 4.30 28.61 -0.74
N ASP A 330 4.12 29.69 -1.50
CA ASP A 330 3.26 29.81 -2.68
C ASP A 330 4.06 29.94 -3.99
N SER A 331 5.39 29.83 -3.92
CA SER A 331 6.30 29.95 -5.06
C SER A 331 5.86 29.11 -6.26
N LYS A 332 5.97 29.68 -7.46
CA LYS A 332 5.76 28.97 -8.73
C LYS A 332 6.84 27.92 -9.02
N GLU A 333 7.98 28.01 -8.35
CA GLU A 333 9.07 27.04 -8.40
C GLU A 333 8.92 25.97 -7.32
N SER A 334 9.57 24.82 -7.53
CA SER A 334 9.62 23.77 -6.52
C SER A 334 10.40 24.25 -5.29
N LYS A 335 9.74 24.27 -4.13
CA LYS A 335 10.37 24.56 -2.83
C LYS A 335 10.12 23.40 -1.88
N GLY A 336 11.18 23.00 -1.17
CA GLY A 336 11.16 21.91 -0.21
C GLY A 336 11.26 22.41 1.23
N CYS A 337 10.74 21.60 2.15
CA CYS A 337 10.95 21.72 3.59
C CYS A 337 11.07 20.31 4.20
N LEU A 338 11.60 20.24 5.43
CA LEU A 338 11.66 19.02 6.22
C LEU A 338 10.41 18.92 7.10
N LEU A 339 9.64 17.86 6.90
CA LEU A 339 8.48 17.51 7.70
C LEU A 339 8.88 16.39 8.67
N THR A 340 8.73 16.64 9.96
CA THR A 340 8.92 15.60 10.98
C THR A 340 7.72 14.67 10.99
N ILE A 341 7.96 13.38 10.77
CA ILE A 341 6.97 12.31 10.85
C ILE A 341 7.06 11.66 12.22
N ALA A 342 5.93 11.58 12.91
CA ALA A 342 5.85 10.99 14.25
C ALA A 342 4.57 10.16 14.36
N VAL A 343 4.64 8.90 13.94
CA VAL A 343 3.55 7.94 14.11
C VAL A 343 3.63 7.34 15.52
N PRO A 344 2.53 7.23 16.27
CA PRO A 344 2.55 6.59 17.58
C PRO A 344 3.15 5.18 17.51
N GLY A 345 4.12 4.89 18.39
CA GLY A 345 4.78 3.59 18.45
C GLY A 345 5.97 3.41 17.51
N THR A 346 6.33 4.41 16.70
CA THR A 346 7.53 4.38 15.83
C THR A 346 8.53 5.46 16.23
N LYS A 347 9.78 5.34 15.77
CA LYS A 347 10.75 6.43 15.93
C LYS A 347 10.39 7.58 14.97
N PRO A 348 10.46 8.84 15.42
CA PRO A 348 10.30 9.97 14.52
C PRO A 348 11.43 10.03 13.49
N TYR A 349 11.11 10.46 12.29
CA TYR A 349 12.08 10.68 11.21
C TYR A 349 11.69 11.90 10.36
N GLN A 350 12.58 12.33 9.46
CA GLN A 350 12.32 13.44 8.56
C GLN A 350 11.87 12.94 7.19
N ALA A 351 10.95 13.69 6.60
CA ALA A 351 10.54 13.53 5.22
C ALA A 351 10.69 14.87 4.50
N VAL A 352 11.10 14.82 3.23
CA VAL A 352 11.13 16.00 2.37
C VAL A 352 9.73 16.19 1.81
N PHE A 353 9.15 17.36 2.07
CA PHE A 353 7.88 17.78 1.50
C PHE A 353 8.11 18.92 0.51
N VAL A 354 7.51 18.84 -0.68
CA VAL A 354 7.74 19.82 -1.76
C VAL A 354 6.42 20.40 -2.27
N LYS A 355 6.36 21.74 -2.32
CA LYS A 355 5.29 22.49 -2.98
C LYS A 355 5.77 23.17 -4.24
N LYS A 356 4.85 23.32 -5.19
CA LYS A 356 5.02 24.14 -6.38
C LYS A 356 3.68 24.78 -6.73
N ALA A 357 3.65 26.07 -7.02
CA ALA A 357 2.47 26.81 -7.45
C ALA A 357 1.21 26.52 -6.60
N GLY A 358 1.36 26.51 -5.26
CA GLY A 358 0.24 26.31 -4.35
C GLY A 358 -0.32 24.88 -4.28
N ALA A 359 0.41 23.86 -4.76
CA ALA A 359 0.01 22.46 -4.70
C ALA A 359 1.18 21.52 -4.37
N ILE A 360 0.85 20.30 -3.95
CA ILE A 360 1.80 19.26 -3.53
C ILE A 360 2.47 18.67 -4.78
N ARG A 361 3.81 18.73 -4.81
CA ARG A 361 4.61 18.16 -5.90
C ARG A 361 5.15 16.77 -5.57
N THR A 362 5.67 16.60 -4.36
CA THR A 362 6.15 15.31 -3.83
C THR A 362 6.28 15.35 -2.31
N PHE A 363 6.37 14.16 -1.71
CA PHE A 363 6.55 13.89 -0.30
C PHE A 363 7.21 12.52 -0.19
N TYR A 364 8.37 12.44 0.47
CA TYR A 364 9.13 11.20 0.59
C TYR A 364 10.02 11.20 1.84
N PRO A 365 10.28 10.04 2.47
CA PRO A 365 11.18 9.95 3.61
C PRO A 365 12.62 10.23 3.20
N ASP A 366 13.43 10.72 4.14
CA ASP A 366 14.85 10.93 3.92
C ASP A 366 15.63 10.36 5.11
N ALA A 367 16.45 9.35 4.86
CA ALA A 367 17.30 8.75 5.89
C ALA A 367 18.48 9.67 6.27
N THR A 368 18.85 10.59 5.38
CA THR A 368 19.97 11.53 5.54
C THR A 368 19.56 12.95 5.13
N PRO A 369 18.60 13.56 5.83
CA PRO A 369 18.00 14.84 5.44
C PRO A 369 19.04 15.97 5.36
N ASP A 370 19.04 16.68 4.24
CA ASP A 370 19.88 17.88 4.05
C ASP A 370 19.23 19.12 4.68
N THR A 371 19.63 19.43 5.91
CA THR A 371 19.15 20.58 6.68
C THR A 371 19.69 21.93 6.18
N ASN A 372 20.73 21.93 5.34
CA ASN A 372 21.22 23.16 4.71
C ASN A 372 20.36 23.56 3.52
N ARG A 373 19.81 22.56 2.81
CA ARG A 373 18.93 22.75 1.67
C ARG A 373 17.48 23.01 2.07
N ASN A 374 16.97 22.28 3.06
CA ASN A 374 15.57 22.32 3.47
C ASN A 374 15.46 22.68 4.96
N GLN A 375 14.76 23.78 5.26
CA GLN A 375 14.37 24.14 6.63
C GLN A 375 13.10 23.38 7.04
N ALA A 376 12.77 23.38 8.33
CA ALA A 376 11.54 22.73 8.80
C ALA A 376 10.28 23.40 8.23
N CYS A 377 9.25 22.60 7.95
CA CYS A 377 8.03 23.07 7.28
C CYS A 377 7.19 24.07 8.10
N ASP A 378 7.36 24.09 9.41
CA ASP A 378 6.65 24.96 10.36
C ASP A 378 7.44 26.23 10.72
N GLN A 379 8.62 26.44 10.14
CA GLN A 379 9.37 27.68 10.33
C GLN A 379 8.59 28.87 9.77
N PRO A 380 8.55 30.00 10.50
CA PRO A 380 8.05 31.25 9.94
C PRO A 380 8.83 31.59 8.67
N THR A 381 8.12 31.86 7.56
CA THR A 381 8.76 32.41 6.37
C THR A 381 9.44 33.73 6.75
N ARG A 382 10.76 33.81 6.55
CA ARG A 382 11.51 35.06 6.72
C ARG A 382 11.09 36.11 5.71
#